data_AF-A0A7C4M641-F1
#
_entry.id   AF-A0A7C4M641-F1
#
_cell.length_a   1.000
_cell.length_b   1.000
_cell.length_c   1.000
_cell.angle_alpha   90.00
_cell.angle_beta   90.00
_cell.angle_gamma   90.00
#
_symmetry.space_group_name_H-M   'P 1'
#
loop_
_entity.id
_entity.type
_entity.pdbx_description
1 polymer ?
#
loop_
_entity_poly.entity_id
_entity_poly.type
_entity_poly.pdbx_seq_one_letter_code
_entity_poly.pdbx_strand_id
1 'polypeptide(L)' 'MSILVLSTILSQMRIQLSRRETMDLYYDLLMYFGLIGGVNECQALEYAWRDPKNRKMIEEFIISWLNKKKKKEILSRHI' A
#
# COMPACT_ATOMS: atom_id res chain seq x y z
N MET A 1 7.69 -12.00 -5.92
CA MET A 1 6.72 -12.72 -5.06
C MET A 1 6.17 -11.72 -4.05
N SER A 2 4.87 -11.48 -3.85
CA SER A 2 3.71 -11.47 -4.75
C SER A 2 2.95 -10.14 -4.57
N ILE A 3 3.21 -9.16 -5.44
CA ILE A 3 2.49 -7.87 -5.52
C ILE A 3 0.97 -8.04 -5.73
N LEU A 4 0.54 -9.25 -6.09
CA LEU A 4 -0.83 -9.63 -6.42
C LEU A 4 -1.82 -9.33 -5.29
N VAL A 5 -1.42 -9.52 -4.03
CA VAL A 5 -2.27 -9.20 -2.88
C VAL A 5 -2.55 -7.69 -2.84
N LEU A 6 -1.50 -6.87 -2.94
CA LEU A 6 -1.65 -5.42 -3.00
C LEU A 6 -2.43 -4.98 -4.25
N SER A 7 -2.18 -5.58 -5.42
CA SER A 7 -2.94 -5.27 -6.64
C SER A 7 -4.44 -5.56 -6.48
N THR A 8 -4.79 -6.64 -5.76
CA THR A 8 -6.18 -6.97 -5.45
C THR A 8 -6.80 -5.94 -4.51
N ILE A 9 -6.08 -5.55 -3.45
CA ILE A 9 -6.51 -4.50 -2.52
C ILE A 9 -6.75 -3.18 -3.26
N LEU A 10 -5.80 -2.75 -4.08
CA LEU A 10 -5.91 -1.53 -4.88
C LEU A 10 -7.09 -1.59 -5.85
N SER A 11 -7.32 -2.74 -6.49
CA SER A 11 -8.47 -2.95 -7.37
C SER A 11 -9.80 -2.84 -6.62
N GLN A 12 -9.92 -3.45 -5.43
CA GLN A 12 -11.11 -3.34 -4.58
C GLN A 12 -11.37 -1.90 -4.13
N MET A 13 -10.30 -1.13 -3.88
CA MET A 13 -10.36 0.29 -3.56
C MET A 13 -10.51 1.20 -4.79
N ARG A 14 -10.57 0.64 -6.01
CA ARG A 14 -10.64 1.37 -7.30
C ARG A 14 -9.46 2.35 -7.51
N ILE A 15 -8.28 1.99 -7.03
CA ILE A 15 -7.05 2.76 -7.16
C ILE A 15 -6.22 2.17 -8.30
N GLN A 16 -5.77 3.03 -9.23
CA GLN A 16 -4.81 2.68 -10.26
C GLN A 16 -3.46 3.34 -9.96
N LEU A 17 -2.41 2.52 -9.96
CA LEU A 17 -1.03 2.93 -9.77
C LEU A 17 -0.17 2.26 -10.83
N SER A 18 0.83 2.99 -11.33
CA SER A 18 1.86 2.42 -12.18
C SER A 18 2.68 1.39 -11.40
N ARG A 19 3.38 0.50 -12.12
CA ARG A 19 4.16 -0.59 -11.52
C ARG A 19 5.15 -0.08 -10.46
N ARG A 20 5.81 1.05 -10.72
CA ARG A 20 6.77 1.65 -9.78
C ARG A 20 6.09 2.09 -8.49
N GLU A 21 4.96 2.75 -8.62
CA GLU A 21 4.20 3.29 -7.48
C GLU A 21 3.59 2.17 -6.63
N THR A 22 3.14 1.10 -7.28
CA THR A 22 2.67 -0.10 -6.59
C THR A 22 3.79 -0.76 -5.79
N MET A 23 5.02 -0.79 -6.32
CA MET A 23 6.19 -1.28 -5.58
C MET A 23 6.57 -0.37 -4.41
N ASP A 24 6.58 0.95 -4.62
CA ASP A 24 6.88 1.91 -3.56
C ASP A 24 5.85 1.80 -2.42
N LEU A 25 4.56 1.75 -2.76
CA LEU A 25 3.49 1.54 -1.79
C LEU A 25 3.63 0.19 -1.06
N TYR A 26 3.99 -0.88 -1.77
CA TYR A 26 4.20 -2.19 -1.17
C TYR A 26 5.28 -2.15 -0.09
N TYR A 27 6.45 -1.57 -0.39
CA TYR A 27 7.54 -1.47 0.59
C TYR A 27 7.17 -0.59 1.78
N ASP A 28 6.57 0.58 1.55
CA ASP A 28 6.16 1.49 2.63
C ASP A 28 5.09 0.84 3.52
N LEU A 29 4.17 0.08 2.92
CA LEU A 29 3.14 -0.65 3.64
C LEU A 29 3.75 -1.75 4.51
N LEU A 30 4.65 -2.58 3.95
CA LEU A 30 5.34 -3.60 4.73
C LEU A 30 6.14 -2.99 5.87
N MET A 31 6.83 -1.87 5.63
CA MET A 31 7.58 -1.17 6.67
C MET A 31 6.67 -0.69 7.79
N TYR A 32 5.55 -0.06 7.44
CA TYR A 32 4.60 0.49 8.40
C TYR A 32 3.99 -0.58 9.31
N PHE A 33 3.65 -1.75 8.75
CA PHE A 33 3.09 -2.88 9.50
C PHE A 33 4.16 -3.79 10.12
N GLY A 34 5.46 -3.45 10.01
CA GLY A 34 6.54 -4.27 10.57
C GLY A 34 6.67 -5.65 9.92
N LEU A 35 6.21 -5.79 8.68
CA LEU A 35 6.19 -7.06 7.94
C LEU A 35 7.48 -7.32 7.15
N ILE A 36 8.41 -6.37 7.12
CA ILE A 36 9.67 -6.49 6.37
C ILE A 36 10.54 -7.64 6.90
N GLY A 37 11.03 -8.48 6.00
CA GLY A 37 11.95 -9.57 6.30
C GLY A 37 11.27 -10.84 6.83
N GLY A 38 9.94 -10.84 6.92
CA GLY A 38 9.18 -12.03 7.24
C GLY A 38 9.19 -13.01 6.06
N VAL A 39 9.27 -14.31 6.33
CA VAL A 39 9.25 -15.33 5.27
C VAL A 39 7.93 -15.32 4.47
N ASN A 40 6.87 -14.70 5.01
CA ASN A 40 5.50 -14.75 4.50
C ASN A 40 4.79 -13.38 4.45
N GLU A 41 5.50 -12.30 4.10
CA GLU A 41 4.97 -10.91 4.11
C GLU A 41 3.64 -10.77 3.36
N CYS A 42 3.51 -11.44 2.21
CA CYS A 42 2.28 -11.43 1.39
C CYS A 42 1.10 -12.11 2.09
N GLN A 43 1.33 -13.25 2.74
CA GLN A 43 0.27 -13.95 3.49
C GLN A 43 -0.11 -13.18 4.75
N ALA A 44 0.86 -12.54 5.42
CA ALA A 44 0.58 -11.69 6.57
C ALA A 44 -0.28 -10.49 6.15
N LEU A 45 0.01 -9.87 5.00
CA LEU A 45 -0.80 -8.80 4.44
C LEU A 45 -2.20 -9.28 4.03
N GLU A 46 -2.30 -10.43 3.38
CA GLU A 46 -3.59 -11.00 2.99
C GLU A 46 -4.45 -11.33 4.22
N TYR A 47 -3.85 -11.91 5.26
CA TYR A 47 -4.52 -12.20 6.52
C TYR A 47 -5.00 -10.91 7.22
N ALA A 48 -4.14 -9.88 7.26
CA ALA A 48 -4.50 -8.57 7.77
C ALA A 48 -5.65 -7.93 6.95
N TRP A 49 -5.68 -8.10 5.62
CA TRP A 49 -6.77 -7.59 4.80
C TRP A 49 -8.13 -8.26 5.06
N ARG A 50 -8.13 -9.54 5.45
CA ARG A 50 -9.35 -10.30 5.76
C ARG A 50 -9.97 -9.89 7.09
N ASP A 51 -9.19 -9.39 8.03
CA ASP A 51 -9.68 -8.90 9.32
C ASP A 51 -10.27 -7.46 9.17
N PRO A 52 -11.53 -7.19 9.56
CA PRO A 52 -12.15 -5.89 9.38
C PRO A 52 -11.44 -4.71 10.05
N LYS A 53 -10.77 -4.93 11.19
CA LYS A 53 -10.04 -3.85 11.91
C LYS A 53 -8.76 -3.51 11.17
N ASN A 54 -8.00 -4.54 10.79
CA ASN A 54 -6.76 -4.39 10.04
C ASN A 54 -7.01 -3.85 8.63
N ARG A 55 -8.10 -4.28 7.98
CA ARG A 55 -8.54 -3.74 6.69
C ARG A 55 -8.69 -2.22 6.72
N LYS A 56 -9.39 -1.68 7.73
CA LYS A 56 -9.58 -0.23 7.86
C LYS A 56 -8.24 0.50 8.01
N MET A 57 -7.31 -0.04 8.80
CA MET A 57 -5.97 0.53 8.96
C MET A 57 -5.17 0.50 7.65
N ILE A 58 -5.26 -0.58 6.87
CA ILE A 58 -4.62 -0.68 5.55
C ILE A 58 -5.22 0.35 4.57
N GLU A 59 -6.55 0.48 4.53
CA GLU A 59 -7.22 1.48 3.69
C GLU A 59 -6.80 2.91 4.05
N GLU A 60 -6.79 3.26 5.34
CA GLU A 60 -6.36 4.56 5.85
C GLU A 60 -4.89 4.86 5.54
N PHE A 61 -4.03 3.85 5.65
CA PHE A 61 -2.62 3.97 5.28
C PHE A 61 -2.47 4.28 3.78
N ILE A 62 -3.12 3.51 2.91
CA ILE A 62 -3.06 3.69 1.45
C ILE A 62 -3.54 5.10 1.06
N ILE A 63 -4.66 5.55 1.63
CA ILE A 63 -5.20 6.91 1.39
C ILE A 63 -4.19 7.98 1.84
N SER A 64 -3.61 7.83 3.02
CA SER A 64 -2.60 8.76 3.54
C SER A 64 -1.34 8.81 2.68
N TRP A 65 -0.90 7.65 2.18
CA TRP A 65 0.23 7.52 1.26
C TRP A 65 -0.02 8.25 -0.06
N LEU A 66 -1.19 8.04 -0.67
CA LEU A 66 -1.60 8.72 -1.89
C LEU A 66 -1.67 10.25 -1.70
N ASN A 67 -2.20 10.71 -0.57
CA ASN A 67 -2.27 12.14 -0.25
C ASN A 67 -0.88 12.77 -0.09
N LYS A 68 0.04 12.09 0.60
CA LYS A 68 1.44 12.55 0.71
C LYS A 68 2.09 12.65 -0.67
N LYS A 69 1.82 11.69 -1.54
CA LYS A 69 2.35 11.69 -2.89
C LYS A 69 1.79 12.83 -3.74
N LYS A 70 0.47 13.03 -3.78
CA LYS A 70 -0.16 14.16 -4.49
C LYS A 70 0.45 15.50 -4.07
N LYS A 71 0.69 15.68 -2.77
CA LYS A 71 1.37 16.87 -2.24
C LYS A 71 2.80 17.03 -2.79
N LYS A 72 3.58 15.94 -2.86
CA LYS A 72 4.93 15.95 -3.45
C LYS A 72 4.89 16.28 -4.95
N GLU A 73 3.95 15.74 -5.71
CA GLU A 73 3.80 16.04 -7.14
C GLU A 73 3.43 17.51 -7.36
N ILE A 74 2.48 18.04 -6.59
CA ILE A 74 2.11 19.46 -6.64
C ILE A 74 3.34 20.33 -6.33
N LEU A 75 4.08 20.02 -5.26
CA LEU A 75 5.27 20.77 -4.87
C LEU A 75 6.36 20.70 -5.95
N SER A 76 6.59 19.54 -6.56
CA SER A 76 7.58 19.38 -7.64
C SER A 76 7.24 20.11 -8.94
N ARG A 77 5.98 20.55 -9.12
CA ARG A 77 5.54 21.35 -10.28
C ARG A 77 5.67 22.85 -10.04
N HIS A 78 5.91 23.28 -8.81
CA HIS A 78 6.04 24.69 -8.41
C HIS A 78 7.48 25.10 -8.07
N ILE A 79 8.43 24.18 -8.20
CA ILE A 79 9.88 24.40 -8.09
C ILE A 79 10.46 24.23 -9.49
#